data_AF-A0A2H3G909-F1
#
_entry.id   AF-A0A2H3G909-F1
#
_cell.length_a   1.000
_cell.length_b   1.000
_cell.length_c   1.000
_cell.angle_alpha   90.00
_cell.angle_beta   90.00
_cell.angle_gamma   90.00
#
_symmetry.space_group_name_H-M   'P 1'
#
loop_
_entity.id
_entity.type
_entity.pdbx_description
1 polymer ?
#
loop_
_entity_poly.entity_id
_entity_poly.type
_entity_poly.pdbx_seq_one_letter_code
_entity_poly.pdbx_strand_id
1 'polypeptide(L)'
;MSPSTSFSHEYHFSSGNTTGDDTLAMGVTIPSSFKSRHHLKQTHDKILTNIKLKREEFGVMDAKDIRGSTEALDKTQRKSKVAVEKMTNAITLYYDNHAQYLKQRRQQAYDTLAELEGHEYKIKHLLVTVRYSVGPRVWWMNQRKDAKIQQLQDAVDKLQMSCFMARLTDGGREPNNIFAFV
;
A
#
# COMPACT_ATOMS: atom_id res chain seq x y z
N MET A 1 -15.49 -43.27 26.82
CA MET A 1 -16.07 -41.93 27.08
C MET A 1 -14.91 -40.95 27.17
N SER A 2 -14.75 -40.09 26.17
CA SER A 2 -13.67 -39.09 26.11
C SER A 2 -14.30 -37.71 26.26
N PRO A 3 -13.83 -36.84 27.16
CA PRO A 3 -14.26 -35.46 27.16
C PRO A 3 -13.42 -34.69 26.13
N SER A 4 -14.09 -34.22 25.09
CA SER A 4 -13.58 -33.25 24.13
C SER A 4 -13.52 -31.88 24.80
N THR A 5 -12.36 -31.47 25.33
CA THR A 5 -12.13 -30.09 25.74
C THR A 5 -11.87 -29.24 24.50
N SER A 6 -12.94 -28.68 23.95
CA SER A 6 -12.86 -27.54 23.03
C SER A 6 -12.27 -26.35 23.79
N PHE A 7 -11.02 -26.02 23.52
CA PHE A 7 -10.47 -24.74 23.96
C PHE A 7 -11.12 -23.63 23.13
N SER A 8 -12.11 -22.96 23.72
CA SER A 8 -12.59 -21.66 23.26
C SER A 8 -11.45 -20.65 23.43
N HIS A 9 -10.66 -20.42 22.38
CA HIS A 9 -9.83 -19.23 22.32
C HIS A 9 -10.75 -18.02 22.10
N GLU A 10 -11.25 -17.46 23.20
CA GLU A 10 -11.68 -16.07 23.26
C GLU A 10 -10.48 -15.19 22.94
N TYR A 11 -10.32 -14.89 21.65
CA TYR A 11 -9.57 -13.72 21.25
C TYR A 11 -10.37 -12.51 21.71
N HIS A 12 -9.97 -11.93 22.84
CA HIS A 12 -10.23 -10.52 23.13
C HIS A 12 -9.63 -9.67 22.00
N PHE A 13 -10.35 -9.56 20.88
CA PHE A 13 -10.22 -8.43 19.98
C PHE A 13 -10.74 -7.24 20.77
N SER A 14 -9.82 -6.54 21.43
CA SER A 14 -10.08 -5.15 21.82
C SER A 14 -10.45 -4.40 20.54
N SER A 15 -11.75 -4.20 20.39
CA SER A 15 -12.37 -3.29 19.44
C SER A 15 -12.02 -1.86 19.90
N GLY A 16 -10.74 -1.52 19.81
CA GLY A 16 -10.28 -0.15 19.88
C GLY A 16 -10.72 0.53 18.59
N ASN A 17 -11.74 1.38 18.73
CA ASN A 17 -12.13 2.41 17.78
C ASN A 17 -10.90 2.96 17.03
N THR A 18 -10.82 2.72 15.72
CA THR A 18 -9.96 3.53 14.85
C THR A 18 -10.66 4.85 14.58
N THR A 19 -10.74 5.70 15.61
CA THR A 19 -10.85 7.14 15.43
C THR A 19 -9.47 7.60 14.97
N GLY A 20 -9.21 7.48 13.68
CA GLY A 20 -7.92 7.79 13.07
C GLY A 20 -8.16 8.51 11.76
N ASP A 21 -8.58 9.76 11.87
CA ASP A 21 -8.61 10.78 10.82
C ASP A 21 -9.08 10.28 9.44
N ASP A 22 -10.39 10.11 9.30
CA ASP A 22 -11.09 9.90 8.02
C ASP A 22 -10.94 11.14 7.14
N THR A 23 -9.75 11.31 6.60
CA THR A 23 -9.41 12.39 5.69
C THR A 23 -9.72 11.91 4.29
N LEU A 24 -10.79 12.45 3.69
CA LEU A 24 -11.22 12.16 2.32
C LEU A 24 -10.16 12.65 1.31
N ALA A 25 -9.18 11.80 1.03
CA ALA A 25 -8.21 12.04 -0.02
C ALA A 25 -8.82 11.54 -1.34
N MET A 26 -9.17 12.48 -2.24
CA MET A 26 -9.84 12.19 -3.52
C MET A 26 -11.17 11.41 -3.39
N GLY A 27 -11.95 11.68 -2.34
CA GLY A 27 -13.23 10.98 -2.11
C GLY A 27 -13.07 9.52 -1.66
N VAL A 28 -11.84 9.08 -1.35
CA VAL A 28 -11.56 7.77 -0.76
C VAL A 28 -11.16 7.96 0.69
N THR A 29 -11.85 7.28 1.60
CA THR A 29 -11.44 7.16 3.00
C THR A 29 -10.31 6.15 3.10
N ILE A 30 -9.13 6.62 3.53
CA ILE A 30 -7.95 5.77 3.71
C ILE A 30 -7.78 5.55 5.22
N PRO A 31 -8.04 4.35 5.74
CA PRO A 31 -7.83 4.08 7.16
C PRO A 31 -6.32 4.13 7.47
N SER A 32 -6.00 4.55 8.70
CA SER A 32 -4.62 4.60 9.21
C SER A 32 -3.93 3.23 9.23
N SER A 33 -4.72 2.16 9.34
CA SER A 33 -4.22 0.78 9.29
C SER A 33 -5.24 -0.15 8.66
N PHE A 34 -4.74 -1.24 8.05
CA PHE A 34 -5.58 -2.29 7.50
C PHE A 34 -5.45 -3.55 8.35
N LYS A 35 -6.57 -4.21 8.65
CA LYS A 35 -6.58 -5.56 9.24
C LYS A 35 -6.66 -6.65 8.18
N SER A 36 -7.21 -6.33 7.00
CA SER A 36 -7.46 -7.27 5.91
C SER A 36 -6.69 -6.90 4.65
N ARG A 37 -6.03 -7.90 4.05
CA ARG A 37 -5.37 -7.79 2.74
C ARG A 37 -6.35 -7.39 1.64
N HIS A 38 -7.59 -7.90 1.71
CA HIS A 38 -8.61 -7.62 0.71
C HIS A 38 -9.01 -6.15 0.75
N HIS A 39 -9.26 -5.61 1.95
CA HIS A 39 -9.59 -4.20 2.12
C HIS A 39 -8.43 -3.30 1.65
N LEU A 40 -7.18 -3.65 2.01
CA LEU A 40 -5.98 -2.96 1.53
C LEU A 40 -5.93 -2.92 0.00
N LYS A 41 -6.18 -4.06 -0.66
CA LYS A 41 -6.18 -4.14 -2.13
C LYS A 41 -7.29 -3.28 -2.74
N GLN A 42 -8.51 -3.34 -2.21
CA GLN A 42 -9.62 -2.54 -2.72
C GLN A 42 -9.35 -1.04 -2.61
N THR A 43 -8.85 -0.57 -1.47
CA THR A 43 -8.55 0.85 -1.28
C THR A 43 -7.40 1.30 -2.18
N HIS A 44 -6.36 0.46 -2.33
CA HIS A 44 -5.27 0.67 -3.29
C HIS A 44 -5.78 0.85 -4.72
N ASP A 45 -6.61 -0.09 -5.20
CA ASP A 45 -7.11 -0.09 -6.57
C ASP A 45 -8.08 1.08 -6.82
N LYS A 46 -8.86 1.49 -5.82
CA LYS A 46 -9.70 2.69 -5.87
C LYS A 46 -8.88 3.97 -6.06
N ILE A 47 -7.79 4.14 -5.30
CA ILE A 47 -6.93 5.33 -5.44
C ILE A 47 -6.31 5.37 -6.84
N LEU A 48 -5.77 4.26 -7.33
CA LEU A 48 -5.20 4.17 -8.67
C LEU A 48 -6.24 4.50 -9.76
N THR A 49 -7.45 3.97 -9.61
CA THR A 49 -8.55 4.24 -10.54
C THR A 49 -8.93 5.72 -10.54
N ASN A 50 -9.06 6.34 -9.37
CA ASN A 50 -9.38 7.78 -9.28
C ASN A 50 -8.29 8.65 -9.89
N ILE A 51 -7.01 8.32 -9.67
CA ILE A 51 -5.88 9.04 -10.31
C ILE A 51 -5.95 8.87 -11.83
N LYS A 52 -6.22 7.66 -12.31
CA LYS A 52 -6.34 7.37 -13.75
C LYS A 52 -7.49 8.16 -14.39
N LEU A 53 -8.67 8.18 -13.77
CA LEU A 53 -9.81 8.95 -14.27
C LEU A 53 -9.49 10.44 -14.34
N LYS A 54 -8.83 11.00 -13.32
CA LYS A 54 -8.41 12.41 -13.34
C LYS A 54 -7.37 12.72 -14.42
N ARG A 55 -6.43 11.80 -14.66
CA ARG A 55 -5.49 11.92 -15.78
C ARG A 55 -6.20 11.92 -17.12
N GLU A 56 -7.19 11.05 -17.30
CA GLU A 56 -7.99 10.99 -18.53
C GLU A 56 -8.77 12.30 -18.73
N GLU A 57 -9.44 12.82 -17.69
CA GLU A 57 -10.11 14.12 -17.73
C GLU A 57 -9.16 15.24 -18.19
N PHE A 58 -7.93 15.29 -17.70
CA PHE A 58 -6.95 16.31 -18.11
C PHE A 58 -6.45 16.13 -19.54
N GLY A 59 -6.41 14.89 -20.06
CA GLY A 59 -5.96 14.59 -21.41
C GLY A 59 -6.95 15.02 -22.50
N VAL A 60 -8.24 15.17 -22.17
CA VAL A 60 -9.30 15.63 -23.10
C VAL A 60 -9.75 17.07 -22.87
N MET A 61 -9.18 17.78 -21.89
CA MET A 61 -9.51 19.18 -21.65
C MET A 61 -8.93 20.10 -22.73
N ASP A 62 -9.75 21.01 -23.24
CA ASP A 62 -9.33 22.05 -24.19
C ASP A 62 -8.42 23.08 -23.51
N ALA A 63 -7.50 23.68 -24.28
CA ALA A 63 -6.54 24.70 -23.81
C ALA A 63 -7.21 25.87 -23.05
N LYS A 64 -8.39 26.31 -23.52
CA LYS A 64 -9.13 27.42 -22.90
C LYS A 64 -9.65 27.04 -21.49
N ASP A 65 -10.04 25.79 -21.28
CA ASP A 65 -10.52 25.28 -20.00
C ASP A 65 -9.37 24.99 -19.03
N ILE A 66 -8.19 24.64 -19.54
CA ILE A 66 -6.95 24.47 -18.75
C ILE A 66 -6.56 25.78 -18.05
N ARG A 67 -6.58 26.92 -18.75
CA ARG A 67 -6.27 28.23 -18.15
C ARG A 67 -7.20 28.58 -17.00
N GLY A 68 -8.51 28.39 -17.21
CA GLY A 68 -9.54 28.64 -16.20
C GLY A 68 -9.51 27.65 -15.02
N SER A 69 -8.89 26.48 -15.20
CA SER A 69 -8.91 25.37 -14.24
C SER A 69 -7.56 25.12 -13.55
N THR A 70 -6.59 26.03 -13.69
CA THR A 70 -5.22 25.85 -13.13
C THR A 70 -5.23 25.53 -11.62
N GLU A 71 -6.07 26.22 -10.85
CA GLU A 71 -6.24 25.97 -9.41
C GLU A 71 -6.84 24.57 -9.13
N ALA A 72 -7.77 24.11 -9.97
CA ALA A 72 -8.36 22.79 -9.86
C ALA A 72 -7.35 21.67 -10.20
N LEU A 73 -6.46 21.90 -11.17
CA LEU A 73 -5.34 21.02 -11.50
C LEU A 73 -4.39 20.87 -10.31
N ASP A 74 -3.94 22.00 -9.74
CA ASP A 74 -3.04 22.01 -8.58
C ASP A 74 -3.68 21.34 -7.36
N LYS A 75 -4.96 21.60 -7.11
CA LYS A 75 -5.72 20.98 -6.01
C LYS A 75 -5.83 19.46 -6.21
N THR A 76 -6.05 19.00 -7.43
CA THR A 76 -6.15 17.56 -7.75
C THR A 76 -4.80 16.87 -7.59
N GLN A 77 -3.71 17.49 -8.06
CA GLN A 77 -2.34 17.00 -7.86
C GLN A 77 -2.01 16.88 -6.36
N ARG A 78 -2.28 17.94 -5.58
CA ARG A 78 -2.05 17.93 -4.12
C ARG A 78 -2.85 16.83 -3.42
N LYS A 79 -4.14 16.70 -3.72
CA LYS A 79 -4.99 15.64 -3.13
C LYS A 79 -4.52 14.24 -3.51
N SER A 80 -4.08 14.03 -4.74
CA SER A 80 -3.55 12.75 -5.20
C SER A 80 -2.25 12.37 -4.49
N LYS A 81 -1.34 13.35 -4.32
CA LYS A 81 -0.09 13.16 -3.57
C LYS A 81 -0.38 12.76 -2.11
N VAL A 82 -1.25 13.49 -1.42
CA VAL A 82 -1.65 13.19 -0.04
C VAL A 82 -2.30 11.80 0.06
N ALA A 83 -3.15 11.42 -0.90
CA ALA A 83 -3.77 10.09 -0.94
C ALA A 83 -2.72 8.98 -1.03
N VAL A 84 -1.74 9.16 -1.93
CA VAL A 84 -0.66 8.18 -2.12
C VAL A 84 0.28 8.10 -0.93
N GLU A 85 0.64 9.22 -0.31
CA GLU A 85 1.46 9.23 0.91
C GLU A 85 0.76 8.49 2.06
N LYS A 86 -0.53 8.76 2.30
CA LYS A 86 -1.32 8.06 3.32
C LYS A 86 -1.42 6.57 3.03
N MET A 87 -1.70 6.21 1.78
CA MET A 87 -1.79 4.80 1.40
C MET A 87 -0.44 4.08 1.52
N THR A 88 0.66 4.75 1.18
CA THR A 88 2.03 4.22 1.32
C THR A 88 2.36 3.93 2.78
N ASN A 89 2.00 4.84 3.69
CA ASN A 89 2.16 4.65 5.12
C ASN A 89 1.31 3.46 5.63
N ALA A 90 0.04 3.39 5.21
CA ALA A 90 -0.85 2.31 5.64
C ALA A 90 -0.43 0.94 5.09
N ILE A 91 0.09 0.87 3.85
CA ILE A 91 0.70 -0.33 3.26
C ILE A 91 1.92 -0.75 4.08
N THR A 92 2.82 0.18 4.35
CA THR A 92 4.04 -0.10 5.13
C THR A 92 3.70 -0.67 6.49
N LEU A 93 2.80 -0.01 7.23
CA LEU A 93 2.35 -0.46 8.54
C LEU A 93 1.72 -1.86 8.49
N TYR A 94 0.87 -2.13 7.48
CA TYR A 94 0.24 -3.45 7.32
C TYR A 94 1.26 -4.58 7.19
N TYR A 95 2.25 -4.39 6.31
CA TYR A 95 3.26 -5.39 6.02
C TYR A 95 4.27 -5.55 7.17
N ASP A 96 4.67 -4.46 7.81
CA ASP A 96 5.60 -4.48 8.94
C ASP A 96 4.97 -5.18 10.16
N ASN A 97 3.69 -4.91 10.46
CA ASN A 97 2.95 -5.59 11.52
C ASN A 97 2.87 -7.11 11.27
N HIS A 98 2.63 -7.53 10.03
CA HIS A 98 2.63 -8.96 9.70
C HIS A 98 4.03 -9.59 9.79
N ALA A 99 5.08 -8.86 9.41
CA ALA A 99 6.45 -9.34 9.56
C ALA A 99 6.82 -9.51 11.04
N GLN A 100 6.42 -8.57 11.89
CA GLN A 100 6.59 -8.69 13.35
C GLN A 100 5.80 -9.89 13.91
N TYR A 101 4.55 -10.08 13.50
CA TYR A 101 3.76 -11.24 13.92
C TYR A 101 4.43 -12.57 13.55
N LEU A 102 5.00 -12.69 12.34
CA LEU A 102 5.74 -13.88 11.93
C LEU A 102 6.99 -14.12 12.78
N LYS A 103 7.74 -13.04 13.12
CA LYS A 103 8.91 -13.11 14.01
C LYS A 103 8.51 -13.56 15.42
N GLN A 104 7.46 -12.96 15.99
CA GLN A 104 6.95 -13.33 17.32
C GLN A 104 6.49 -14.78 17.36
N ARG A 105 5.74 -15.23 16.35
CA ARG A 105 5.24 -16.61 16.29
C ARG A 105 6.37 -17.63 16.14
N ARG A 106 7.44 -17.26 15.41
CA ARG A 106 8.67 -18.05 15.37
C ARG A 106 9.31 -18.10 16.76
N GLN A 107 9.48 -16.96 17.43
CA GLN A 107 10.09 -16.89 18.75
C GLN A 107 9.34 -17.77 19.76
N GLN A 108 8.01 -17.66 19.83
CA GLN A 108 7.16 -18.51 20.68
C GLN A 108 7.38 -20.00 20.40
N ALA A 109 7.53 -20.38 19.13
CA ALA A 109 7.82 -21.77 18.78
C ALA A 109 9.22 -22.21 19.25
N TYR A 110 10.22 -21.33 19.25
CA TYR A 110 11.54 -21.62 19.82
C TYR A 110 11.53 -21.65 21.35
N ASP A 111 10.76 -20.78 22.00
CA ASP A 111 10.63 -20.75 23.46
C ASP A 111 10.05 -22.09 23.96
N THR A 112 9.10 -22.69 23.24
CA THR A 112 8.58 -24.04 23.55
C THR A 112 9.60 -25.18 23.35
N LEU A 113 10.76 -24.90 22.74
CA LEU A 113 11.85 -25.87 22.59
C LEU A 113 12.92 -25.75 23.67
N ALA A 114 12.86 -24.72 24.53
CA ALA A 114 13.93 -24.40 25.48
C ALA A 114 14.16 -25.51 26.53
N GLU A 115 13.14 -26.33 26.81
CA GLU A 115 13.21 -27.41 27.80
C GLU A 115 13.62 -28.77 27.19
N LEU A 116 13.82 -28.84 25.87
CA LEU A 116 14.15 -30.09 25.19
C LEU A 116 15.65 -30.22 24.98
N GLU A 117 16.18 -31.43 25.19
CA GLU A 117 17.59 -31.74 24.99
C GLU A 117 17.82 -32.86 23.94
N GLY A 118 19.07 -33.03 23.52
CA GLY A 118 19.49 -34.16 22.70
C GLY A 118 18.91 -34.22 21.29
N HIS A 119 18.55 -35.42 20.84
CA HIS A 119 18.13 -35.67 19.46
C HIS A 119 16.73 -35.10 19.15
N GLU A 120 15.85 -35.06 20.15
CA GLU A 120 14.50 -34.55 20.03
C GLU A 120 14.49 -33.03 19.79
N TYR A 121 15.39 -32.30 20.48
CA TYR A 121 15.63 -30.88 20.22
C TYR A 121 16.03 -30.63 18.77
N LYS A 122 17.01 -31.38 18.24
CA LYS A 122 17.51 -31.19 16.85
C LYS A 122 16.41 -31.35 15.80
N ILE A 123 15.57 -32.39 15.95
CA ILE A 123 14.46 -32.66 15.02
C ILE A 123 13.40 -31.56 15.12
N LYS A 124 12.98 -31.19 16.33
CA LYS A 124 11.97 -30.15 16.53
C LYS A 124 12.47 -28.75 16.12
N HIS A 125 13.74 -28.44 16.34
CA HIS A 125 14.40 -27.22 15.86
C HIS A 125 14.36 -27.12 14.33
N LEU A 126 14.70 -28.21 13.63
CA LEU A 126 14.60 -28.27 12.17
C LEU A 126 13.16 -28.03 11.70
N LEU A 127 12.18 -28.68 12.33
CA LEU A 127 10.76 -28.51 12.01
C LEU A 127 10.29 -27.06 12.23
N VAL A 128 10.68 -26.42 13.33
CA VAL A 128 10.36 -25.01 13.60
C VAL A 128 11.02 -24.10 12.55
N THR A 129 12.27 -24.35 12.19
CA THR A 129 12.99 -23.58 11.17
C THR A 129 12.28 -23.63 9.81
N VAL A 130 11.85 -24.81 9.38
CA VAL A 130 11.16 -25.01 8.09
C VAL A 130 9.75 -24.42 8.14
N ARG A 131 8.96 -24.75 9.17
CA ARG A 131 7.55 -24.36 9.31
C ARG A 131 7.38 -22.86 9.53
N TYR A 132 8.28 -22.24 10.29
CA TYR A 132 8.31 -20.82 10.60
C TYR A 132 9.47 -20.11 9.90
N SER A 133 9.70 -20.45 8.63
CA SER A 133 10.67 -19.79 7.75
C SER A 133 10.33 -18.30 7.54
N VAL A 134 10.69 -17.46 8.51
CA VAL A 134 10.39 -16.02 8.50
C VAL A 134 11.11 -15.31 7.37
N GLY A 135 12.38 -15.65 7.10
CA GLY A 135 13.22 -14.95 6.11
C GLY A 135 12.58 -14.87 4.72
N PRO A 136 12.34 -16.02 4.04
CA PRO A 136 11.72 -16.02 2.70
C PRO A 136 10.33 -15.38 2.67
N ARG A 137 9.53 -15.58 3.72
CA ARG A 137 8.17 -15.00 3.81
C ARG A 137 8.21 -13.48 3.92
N VAL A 138 9.05 -12.95 4.79
CA VAL A 138 9.23 -11.50 4.97
C VAL A 138 9.83 -10.88 3.72
N TRP A 139 10.81 -11.53 3.09
CA TRP A 139 11.38 -11.08 1.82
C TRP A 139 10.30 -10.94 0.74
N TRP A 140 9.47 -11.96 0.56
CA TRP A 140 8.37 -11.93 -0.40
C TRP A 140 7.31 -10.87 -0.07
N MET A 141 7.06 -10.64 1.22
CA MET A 141 6.17 -9.59 1.69
C MET A 141 6.70 -8.19 1.36
N ASN A 142 8.01 -7.95 1.54
CA ASN A 142 8.66 -6.70 1.17
C ASN A 142 8.58 -6.45 -0.33
N GLN A 143 8.85 -7.45 -1.18
CA GLN A 143 8.69 -7.31 -2.63
C GLN A 143 7.27 -6.89 -3.02
N ARG A 144 6.25 -7.46 -2.38
CA ARG A 144 4.84 -7.07 -2.61
C ARG A 144 4.51 -5.68 -2.07
N LYS A 145 5.09 -5.30 -0.94
CA LYS A 145 4.97 -3.97 -0.36
C LYS A 145 5.53 -2.93 -1.33
N ASP A 146 6.76 -3.13 -1.77
CA ASP A 146 7.50 -2.20 -2.63
C ASP A 146 6.82 -2.06 -3.99
N ALA A 147 6.38 -3.17 -4.60
CA ALA A 147 5.64 -3.14 -5.86
C ALA A 147 4.33 -2.32 -5.78
N LYS A 148 3.62 -2.38 -4.65
CA LYS A 148 2.39 -1.59 -4.44
C LYS A 148 2.67 -0.11 -4.25
N ILE A 149 3.71 0.21 -3.49
CA ILE A 149 4.13 1.60 -3.27
C ILE A 149 4.59 2.22 -4.60
N GLN A 150 5.38 1.47 -5.38
CA GLN A 150 5.82 1.91 -6.70
C GLN A 150 4.65 2.19 -7.64
N GLN A 151 3.62 1.34 -7.67
CA GLN A 151 2.42 1.58 -8.49
C GLN A 151 1.71 2.88 -8.14
N LEU A 152 1.64 3.24 -6.85
CA LEU A 152 1.04 4.49 -6.40
C LEU A 152 1.90 5.70 -6.78
N GLN A 153 3.22 5.61 -6.61
CA GLN A 153 4.16 6.66 -7.00
C GLN A 153 4.12 6.90 -8.52
N ASP A 154 4.21 5.84 -9.32
CA ASP A 154 4.08 5.90 -10.77
C ASP A 154 2.77 6.57 -11.22
N ALA A 155 1.66 6.32 -10.52
CA ALA A 155 0.37 6.91 -10.84
C ALA A 155 0.37 8.42 -10.59
N VAL A 156 0.96 8.86 -9.47
CA VAL A 156 1.10 10.30 -9.16
C VAL A 156 2.03 10.97 -10.17
N ASP A 157 3.17 10.36 -10.50
CA ASP A 157 4.12 10.93 -11.45
C ASP A 157 3.51 11.08 -12.85
N LYS A 158 2.73 10.08 -13.28
CA LYS A 158 1.95 10.16 -14.54
C LYS A 158 0.89 11.27 -14.50
N LEU A 159 0.24 11.49 -13.35
CA LEU A 159 -0.70 12.59 -13.19
C LEU A 159 0.02 13.95 -13.27
N GLN A 160 1.15 14.11 -12.57
CA GLN A 160 1.96 15.33 -12.61
C GLN A 160 2.42 15.64 -14.04
N MET A 161 2.90 14.63 -14.75
CA MET A 161 3.29 14.76 -16.15
C MET A 161 2.10 15.18 -17.03
N SER A 162 0.91 14.60 -16.83
CA SER A 162 -0.29 15.01 -17.59
C SER A 162 -0.71 16.45 -17.31
N CYS A 163 -0.67 16.90 -16.05
CA CYS A 163 -0.92 18.30 -15.70
C CYS A 163 0.11 19.23 -16.33
N PHE A 164 1.38 18.83 -16.35
CA PHE A 164 2.46 19.60 -16.98
C PHE A 164 2.26 19.70 -18.50
N MET A 165 1.98 18.58 -19.17
CA MET A 165 1.73 18.56 -20.61
C MET A 165 0.50 19.39 -20.98
N ALA A 166 -0.60 19.27 -20.23
CA ALA A 166 -1.80 20.09 -20.43
C ALA A 166 -1.47 21.60 -20.40
N ARG A 167 -0.63 22.04 -19.43
CA ARG A 167 -0.15 23.42 -19.35
C ARG A 167 0.76 23.83 -20.50
N LEU A 168 1.55 22.91 -21.06
CA LEU A 168 2.41 23.19 -22.22
C LEU A 168 1.63 23.27 -23.53
N THR A 169 0.62 22.42 -23.72
CA THR A 169 -0.26 22.45 -24.91
C THR A 169 -1.15 23.68 -25.00
N ASP A 170 -1.23 24.45 -23.91
CA ASP A 170 -1.85 25.77 -23.82
C ASP A 170 -1.15 26.85 -24.68
N GLY A 171 -0.13 26.47 -25.46
CA GLY A 171 0.57 27.30 -26.44
C GLY A 171 0.14 27.12 -27.90
N GLY A 172 -0.74 26.16 -28.25
CA GLY A 172 -1.40 26.12 -29.57
C GLY A 172 -0.51 26.21 -30.82
N ARG A 173 0.79 25.94 -30.70
CA ARG A 173 1.62 25.51 -31.81
C ARG A 173 2.13 24.13 -31.44
N GLU A 174 2.03 23.22 -32.39
CA GLU A 174 2.84 22.01 -32.43
C GLU A 174 4.25 22.30 -31.88
N PRO A 175 4.93 21.35 -31.23
CA PRO A 175 6.35 21.49 -30.99
C PRO A 175 7.02 21.61 -32.36
N ASN A 176 7.25 22.83 -32.83
CA ASN A 176 8.21 23.08 -33.87
C ASN A 176 9.48 22.37 -33.40
N ASN A 177 9.99 21.50 -34.25
CA ASN A 177 11.23 20.78 -34.05
C ASN A 177 12.36 21.73 -33.60
N ILE A 178 12.53 21.95 -32.29
CA ILE A 178 13.73 22.62 -31.73
C ILE A 178 14.84 21.58 -31.48
N PHE A 179 14.57 20.31 -31.78
CA PHE A 179 15.61 19.28 -32.01
C PHE A 179 15.87 19.02 -33.49
N ALA A 180 15.60 20.00 -34.37
CA ALA A 180 16.25 20.03 -35.67
C ALA A 180 17.70 20.49 -35.45
N PHE A 181 18.59 19.54 -35.24
CA PHE A 181 20.04 19.77 -35.38
C PHE A 181 20.29 20.28 -36.80
N VAL A 182 20.74 21.53 -36.93
CA VAL A 182 21.48 22.04 -38.08
C VAL A 182 22.94 22.09 -37.69
#